data_AF-A0A091QJ15-F1
#
_entry.id   AF-A0A091QJ15-F1
#
_cell.length_a   1.000
_cell.length_b   1.000
_cell.length_c   1.000
_cell.angle_alpha   90.00
_cell.angle_beta   90.00
_cell.angle_gamma   90.00
#
_symmetry.space_group_name_H-M   'P 1'
#
loop_
_entity.id
_entity.type
_entity.pdbx_description
1 polymer ?
#
loop_
_entity_poly.entity_id
_entity_poly.type
_entity_poly.pdbx_seq_one_letter_code
_entity_poly.pdbx_strand_id
1 'polypeptide(L)'
;RNIFKVKKSNPEKSKKMEKEEKFFRETFMYDKEINVINTATAECSVPSKRRVDLPVTAGEQLDVIDVTEGNAVICRNLEGRFGYVLVEHLNFR
;
A
#
# COMPACT_ATOMS: atom_id res chain seq x y z
N ARG A 1 -21.40 -24.57 -14.94
CA ARG A 1 -21.17 -24.29 -13.50
C ARG A 1 -19.79 -23.67 -13.41
N ASN A 2 -19.73 -22.33 -13.26
CA ASN A 2 -18.48 -21.58 -13.39
C ASN A 2 -17.51 -21.87 -12.25
N ILE A 3 -16.26 -22.00 -12.66
CA ILE A 3 -15.10 -22.47 -11.92
C ILE A 3 -14.67 -21.36 -10.94
N PHE A 4 -14.93 -21.55 -9.65
CA PHE A 4 -14.29 -20.77 -8.58
C PHE A 4 -12.82 -21.20 -8.50
N LYS A 5 -12.00 -20.61 -9.38
CA LYS A 5 -10.54 -20.68 -9.30
C LYS A 5 -10.10 -19.74 -8.18
N VAL A 6 -10.31 -20.18 -6.94
CA VAL A 6 -9.72 -19.53 -5.76
C VAL A 6 -8.20 -19.59 -5.94
N LYS A 7 -7.60 -18.45 -6.28
CA LYS A 7 -6.15 -18.33 -6.34
C LYS A 7 -5.64 -18.66 -4.93
N LYS A 8 -4.79 -19.68 -4.83
CA LYS A 8 -4.04 -20.06 -3.63
C LYS A 8 -3.28 -18.82 -3.11
N SER A 9 -3.90 -18.04 -2.23
CA SER A 9 -3.19 -17.13 -1.34
C SER A 9 -2.64 -17.96 -0.20
N ASN A 10 -1.32 -17.99 -0.08
CA ASN A 10 -0.59 -18.69 0.98
C ASN A 10 -1.18 -18.31 2.36
N PRO A 11 -1.76 -19.26 3.14
CA PRO A 11 -2.52 -18.93 4.36
C PRO A 11 -1.69 -18.21 5.44
N GLU A 12 -0.37 -18.35 5.38
CA GLU A 12 0.56 -17.67 6.29
C GLU A 12 0.83 -16.20 5.93
N LYS A 13 0.74 -15.82 4.65
CA LYS A 13 0.87 -14.41 4.22
C LYS A 13 -0.42 -13.63 4.50
N SER A 14 -1.57 -14.25 4.31
CA SER A 14 -2.88 -13.61 4.53
C SER A 14 -3.08 -13.14 5.98
N LYS A 15 -2.65 -13.93 6.98
CA LYS A 15 -2.78 -13.53 8.40
C LYS A 15 -1.92 -12.33 8.81
N LYS A 16 -0.77 -12.11 8.15
CA LYS A 16 0.08 -10.94 8.41
C LYS A 16 -0.51 -9.69 7.75
N MET A 17 -0.95 -9.84 6.50
CA MET A 17 -1.59 -8.76 5.75
C MET A 17 -2.86 -8.24 6.45
N GLU A 18 -3.73 -9.11 6.95
CA GLU A 18 -4.96 -8.70 7.63
C GLU A 18 -4.70 -7.90 8.92
N LYS A 19 -3.61 -8.20 9.65
CA LYS A 19 -3.21 -7.44 10.84
C LYS A 19 -2.72 -6.04 10.48
N GLU A 20 -1.90 -5.93 9.43
CA GLU A 20 -1.41 -4.63 8.96
C GLU A 20 -2.54 -3.79 8.37
N GLU A 21 -3.46 -4.41 7.63
CA GLU A 21 -4.65 -3.74 7.12
C GLU A 21 -5.54 -3.24 8.26
N LYS A 22 -5.74 -4.04 9.32
CA LYS A 22 -6.49 -3.58 10.50
C LYS A 22 -5.80 -2.43 11.21
N PHE A 23 -4.47 -2.51 11.39
CA PHE A 23 -3.69 -1.43 12.00
C PHE A 23 -3.72 -0.15 11.16
N PHE A 24 -3.67 -0.29 9.83
CA PHE A 24 -3.82 0.80 8.89
C PHE A 24 -5.22 1.42 9.00
N ARG A 25 -6.30 0.62 8.99
CA ARG A 25 -7.66 1.16 9.13
C ARG A 25 -7.86 1.90 10.45
N GLU A 26 -7.33 1.37 11.56
CA GLU A 26 -7.42 2.01 12.87
C GLU A 26 -6.58 3.29 12.95
N THR A 27 -5.36 3.27 12.41
CA THR A 27 -4.43 4.41 12.49
C THR A 27 -4.81 5.53 11.53
N PHE A 28 -5.32 5.19 10.35
CA PHE A 28 -5.64 6.13 9.28
C PHE A 28 -7.13 6.47 9.23
N MET A 29 -7.93 5.90 10.14
CA MET A 29 -9.40 5.99 10.14
C MET A 29 -9.99 5.67 8.76
N TYR A 30 -9.42 4.66 8.10
CA TYR A 30 -9.72 4.32 6.71
C TYR A 30 -10.92 3.36 6.67
N ASP A 31 -12.07 3.86 6.25
CA ASP A 31 -13.33 3.10 6.19
C ASP A 31 -13.57 2.41 4.83
N LYS A 32 -12.78 2.76 3.80
CA LYS A 32 -12.96 2.24 2.45
C LYS A 32 -12.35 0.84 2.27
N GLU A 33 -12.65 0.20 1.15
CA GLU A 33 -12.01 -1.05 0.74
C GLU A 33 -10.56 -0.82 0.31
N ILE A 34 -9.67 -1.74 0.68
CA ILE A 34 -8.25 -1.69 0.34
C ILE A 34 -8.08 -2.39 -1.01
N ASN A 35 -8.10 -1.61 -2.09
CA ASN A 35 -7.86 -2.09 -3.44
C ASN A 35 -6.69 -1.35 -4.06
N VAL A 36 -5.93 -2.05 -4.90
CA VAL A 36 -4.88 -1.41 -5.70
C VAL A 36 -5.57 -0.65 -6.84
N ILE A 37 -5.57 0.68 -6.76
CA ILE A 37 -6.14 1.57 -7.79
C ILE A 37 -5.12 1.93 -8.87
N ASN A 38 -3.84 1.94 -8.52
CA ASN A 38 -2.75 2.21 -9.45
C ASN A 38 -1.44 1.57 -8.96
N THR A 39 -0.43 1.52 -9.80
CA THR A 39 0.91 1.07 -9.42
C THR A 39 1.91 2.20 -9.71
N ALA A 40 2.79 2.46 -8.76
CA ALA A 40 3.82 3.48 -8.88
C ALA A 40 5.19 2.90 -8.58
N THR A 41 6.23 3.53 -9.11
CA THR A 41 7.62 3.22 -8.78
C THR A 41 8.20 4.40 -8.01
N ALA A 42 8.80 4.17 -6.86
CA ALA A 42 9.49 5.22 -6.13
C ALA A 42 10.66 5.76 -6.96
N GLU A 43 10.63 7.05 -7.25
CA GLU A 43 11.71 7.73 -7.98
C GLU A 43 12.90 8.02 -7.05
N CYS A 44 12.61 8.32 -5.79
CA CYS A 44 13.58 8.66 -4.76
C CYS A 44 13.40 7.82 -3.50
N SER A 45 14.48 7.63 -2.75
CA SER A 45 14.43 7.00 -1.43
C SER A 45 13.96 8.00 -0.39
N VAL A 46 12.82 7.73 0.26
CA VAL A 46 12.22 8.60 1.27
C VAL A 46 12.13 7.84 2.59
N PRO A 47 12.81 8.32 3.65
CA PRO A 47 12.67 7.72 4.97
C PRO A 47 11.27 8.02 5.55
N SER A 48 10.76 7.11 6.38
CA SER A 48 9.51 7.35 7.11
C SER A 48 9.70 8.49 8.12
N LYS A 49 8.93 9.57 7.96
CA LYS A 49 8.97 10.72 8.88
C LYS A 49 8.02 10.55 10.05
N ARG A 50 6.86 9.94 9.81
CA ARG A 50 5.85 9.60 10.81
C ARG A 50 5.69 8.09 10.89
N ARG A 51 5.03 7.63 11.96
CA ARG A 51 4.65 6.21 12.13
C ARG A 51 3.74 5.71 11.00
N VAL A 52 3.05 6.63 10.33
CA VAL A 52 2.12 6.40 9.22
C VAL A 52 2.76 6.58 7.84
N ASP A 53 4.01 7.04 7.77
CA ASP A 53 4.71 7.16 6.49
C ASP A 53 5.35 5.82 6.15
N LEU A 54 5.20 5.42 4.89
CA LEU A 54 5.87 4.23 4.37
C LEU A 54 7.30 4.63 3.97
N PRO A 55 8.35 4.01 4.53
CA PRO A 55 9.68 4.20 4.00
C PRO A 55 9.75 3.55 2.61
N VAL A 56 10.17 4.31 1.62
CA VAL A 56 10.28 3.85 0.24
C VAL A 56 11.70 4.00 -0.26
N THR A 57 12.15 3.08 -1.10
CA THR A 57 13.49 3.12 -1.70
C THR A 57 13.39 3.44 -3.19
N ALA A 58 14.30 4.25 -3.73
CA ALA A 58 14.35 4.52 -5.17
C ALA A 58 14.40 3.20 -5.98
N GLY A 59 13.52 3.08 -6.96
CA GLY A 59 13.32 1.88 -7.78
C GLY A 59 12.37 0.83 -7.19
N GLU A 60 11.81 1.06 -5.98
CA GLU A 60 10.83 0.16 -5.37
C GLU A 60 9.45 0.32 -6.02
N GLN A 61 8.78 -0.81 -6.30
CA GLN A 61 7.42 -0.82 -6.81
C GLN A 61 6.42 -0.81 -5.66
N LEU A 62 5.43 0.07 -5.76
CA LEU A 62 4.45 0.36 -4.74
C LEU A 62 3.05 0.30 -5.34
N ASP A 63 2.15 -0.38 -4.64
CA ASP A 63 0.75 -0.44 -4.99
C ASP A 63 0.03 0.77 -4.37
N VAL A 64 -0.56 1.61 -5.20
CA VAL A 64 -1.35 2.77 -4.76
C VAL A 64 -2.74 2.28 -4.39
N ILE A 65 -3.13 2.55 -3.14
CA ILE A 65 -4.38 2.08 -2.55
C ILE A 65 -5.45 3.17 -2.61
N ASP A 66 -5.10 4.37 -2.19
CA ASP A 66 -6.00 5.52 -2.25
C ASP A 66 -5.20 6.81 -2.42
N VAL A 67 -5.86 7.83 -2.97
CA VAL A 67 -5.30 9.17 -3.09
C VAL A 67 -5.94 10.02 -1.99
N THR A 68 -5.11 10.66 -1.15
CA THR A 68 -5.63 11.58 -0.13
C THR A 68 -5.74 12.99 -0.68
N GLU A 69 -6.51 13.84 0.01
CA GLU A 69 -6.65 15.24 -0.36
C GLU A 69 -5.28 15.94 -0.26
N GLY A 70 -4.65 16.20 -1.41
CA GLY A 70 -3.33 16.82 -1.52
C GLY A 70 -2.38 16.06 -2.46
N ASN A 71 -1.07 16.19 -2.20
CA ASN A 71 0.00 15.53 -2.96
C ASN A 71 0.46 14.22 -2.30
N ALA A 72 -0.36 13.60 -1.45
CA ALA A 72 -0.05 12.37 -0.76
C ALA A 72 -0.99 11.24 -1.19
N VAL A 73 -0.43 10.05 -1.36
CA VAL A 73 -1.15 8.82 -1.65
C VAL A 73 -0.83 7.78 -0.58
N ILE A 74 -1.77 6.88 -0.38
CA ILE A 74 -1.57 5.70 0.45
C ILE A 74 -1.00 4.62 -0.45
N CYS A 75 0.21 4.20 -0.15
CA CYS A 75 0.90 3.14 -0.87
C CYS A 75 1.05 1.90 0.00
N ARG A 76 1.17 0.75 -0.67
CA ARG A 76 1.50 -0.54 -0.09
C ARG A 76 2.75 -1.08 -0.75
N ASN A 77 3.71 -1.53 0.06
CA ASN A 77 4.90 -2.22 -0.47
C ASN A 77 4.69 -3.74 -0.58
N LEU A 78 5.65 -4.42 -1.22
CA LEU A 78 5.64 -5.88 -1.37
C LEU A 78 5.68 -6.65 -0.04
N GLU A 79 6.12 -6.01 1.05
CA GLU A 79 6.10 -6.60 2.39
C GLU A 79 4.70 -6.61 3.00
N GLY A 80 3.77 -5.80 2.49
CA GLY A 80 2.42 -5.66 2.99
C GLY A 80 2.19 -4.44 3.89
N ARG A 81 3.22 -3.59 4.06
CA ARG A 81 3.16 -2.37 4.87
C ARG A 81 2.42 -1.28 4.12
N PHE A 82 1.60 -0.52 4.84
CA PHE A 82 0.89 0.64 4.32
C PHE A 82 1.47 1.93 4.88
N GLY A 83 1.43 2.98 4.07
CA GLY A 83 1.68 4.32 4.58
C GLY A 83 1.59 5.40 3.51
N TYR A 84 1.74 6.64 3.96
CA TYR A 84 1.72 7.79 3.09
C TYR A 84 3.02 7.93 2.32
N VAL A 85 2.89 8.28 1.05
CA VAL A 85 4.00 8.63 0.16
C VAL A 85 3.55 9.83 -0.67
N LEU A 86 4.44 10.79 -0.87
CA LEU A 86 4.15 11.93 -1.74
C LEU A 86 4.19 11.51 -3.20
N VAL A 87 3.19 11.96 -3.96
CA VAL A 87 3.06 11.76 -5.40
C VAL A 87 4.30 12.29 -6.15
N GLU A 88 4.98 13.31 -5.61
CA GLU A 88 6.23 13.85 -6.21
C GLU A 88 7.37 12.81 -6.22
N HIS A 89 7.38 11.90 -5.25
CA HIS A 89 8.41 10.86 -5.14
C HIS A 89 8.03 9.59 -5.88
N LEU A 90 6.91 9.59 -6.58
CA LEU A 90 6.32 8.44 -7.25
C LEU A 90 6.24 8.68 -8.75
N ASN A 91 6.71 7.70 -9.49
CA ASN A 91 6.63 7.65 -10.93
C ASN A 91 5.53 6.66 -11.34
N PHE A 92 4.45 7.17 -11.90
CA PHE A 92 3.33 6.38 -12.42
C PHE A 92 3.63 6.04 -13.87
N ARG A 93 3.61 4.74 -14.21
CA ARG A 93 3.86 4.25 -15.58
C ARG A 93 2.57 3.89 -16.29
#